data_AF-A0A966SGK9-F1
#
_entry.id   AF-A0A966SGK9-F1
#
_cell.length_a   1.000
_cell.length_b   1.000
_cell.length_c   1.000
_cell.angle_alpha   90.00
_cell.angle_beta   90.00
_cell.angle_gamma   90.00
#
_symmetry.space_group_name_H-M   'P 1'
#
loop_
_entity.id
_entity.type
_entity.pdbx_description
1 polymer ?
#
loop_
_entity_poly.entity_id
_entity_poly.type
_entity_poly.pdbx_seq_one_letter_code
_entity_poly.pdbx_strand_id
1 'polypeptide(L)'
;TNAYKGVDLQRHLYLLQTAKKKKFLIDIFYVSSDSLHQYDLPFQYNGQVISTSFPYQSYTKNQETLGAENGYQYLWKEAEATVFKTIAQFTFLNNNTYYTLSTLADDSMRIFFTRAGANDPSFNLRREPSYVLRTKDAAQTFVNIIEIHGNYDPINEFSVGAYSTVRSIKLLRDDAECSIVEIALNDQKIIVSQAKKDFSKSSDHRYTVDNQVYSWKGPYSITTQSNK
;
A
#
# COMPACT_ATOMS: atom_id res chain seq x y z
N THR A 1 -16.62 -11.19 8.79
CA THR A 1 -16.40 -10.44 10.04
C THR A 1 -16.30 -11.43 11.20
N ASN A 2 -15.15 -12.10 11.38
CA ASN A 2 -14.96 -13.13 12.41
C ASN A 2 -13.50 -13.31 12.87
N ALA A 3 -12.54 -12.57 12.28
CA ALA A 3 -11.13 -12.72 12.62
C ALA A 3 -10.81 -12.12 14.00
N TYR A 4 -11.42 -10.99 14.32
CA TYR A 4 -11.33 -10.32 15.62
C TYR A 4 -12.72 -9.87 16.05
N LYS A 5 -12.99 -9.91 17.35
CA LYS A 5 -14.27 -9.49 17.91
C LYS A 5 -14.44 -7.98 17.72
N GLY A 6 -15.54 -7.57 17.08
CA GLY A 6 -15.87 -6.16 16.88
C GLY A 6 -15.03 -5.45 15.82
N VAL A 7 -14.27 -6.18 15.00
CA VAL A 7 -13.48 -5.60 13.90
C VAL A 7 -13.89 -6.20 12.57
N ASP A 8 -14.23 -5.32 11.64
CA ASP A 8 -14.58 -5.66 10.28
C ASP A 8 -13.42 -5.34 9.35
N LEU A 9 -13.10 -6.30 8.48
CA LEU A 9 -11.98 -6.26 7.55
C LEU A 9 -12.50 -6.53 6.14
N GLN A 10 -12.21 -5.64 5.20
CA GLN A 10 -12.62 -5.78 3.80
C GLN A 10 -11.51 -5.31 2.86
N ARG A 11 -10.97 -6.24 2.05
CA ARG A 11 -9.85 -5.99 1.15
C ARG A 11 -10.24 -6.24 -0.30
N HIS A 12 -9.94 -5.29 -1.17
CA HIS A 12 -10.11 -5.39 -2.61
C HIS A 12 -8.76 -5.27 -3.30
N LEU A 13 -8.47 -6.20 -4.22
CA LEU A 13 -7.23 -6.26 -4.96
C LEU A 13 -7.53 -6.20 -6.46
N TYR A 14 -6.87 -5.29 -7.16
CA TYR A 14 -7.00 -5.15 -8.61
C TYR A 14 -5.64 -5.29 -9.28
N LEU A 15 -5.52 -6.27 -10.17
CA LEU A 15 -4.39 -6.37 -11.08
C LEU A 15 -4.75 -5.64 -12.37
N LEU A 16 -4.04 -4.56 -12.66
CA LEU A 16 -4.31 -3.70 -13.80
C LEU A 16 -3.10 -3.63 -14.72
N GLN A 17 -3.35 -3.75 -16.02
CA GLN A 17 -2.40 -3.35 -17.05
C GLN A 17 -3.01 -2.25 -17.91
N THR A 18 -2.32 -1.12 -18.01
CA THR A 18 -2.77 0.00 -18.86
C THR A 18 -2.47 -0.26 -20.33
N ALA A 19 -3.08 0.51 -21.24
CA ALA A 19 -2.78 0.44 -22.68
C ALA A 19 -1.29 0.64 -23.00
N LYS A 20 -0.57 1.45 -22.21
CA LYS A 20 0.89 1.65 -22.30
C LYS A 20 1.70 0.55 -21.60
N LYS A 21 1.10 -0.61 -21.34
CA LYS A 21 1.69 -1.79 -20.69
C LYS A 21 2.22 -1.60 -19.26
N LYS A 22 1.96 -0.45 -18.61
CA LYS A 22 2.27 -0.26 -17.18
C LYS A 22 1.41 -1.23 -16.34
N LYS A 23 2.02 -1.89 -15.35
CA LYS A 23 1.39 -2.93 -14.53
C LYS A 23 1.29 -2.45 -13.08
N PHE A 24 0.11 -2.60 -12.50
CA PHE A 24 -0.19 -2.20 -11.14
C PHE A 24 -0.91 -3.31 -10.38
N LEU A 25 -0.58 -3.48 -9.10
CA LEU A 25 -1.49 -4.04 -8.11
C LEU A 25 -2.04 -2.88 -7.29
N ILE A 26 -3.36 -2.72 -7.28
CA ILE A 26 -4.05 -1.73 -6.46
C ILE A 26 -4.70 -2.49 -5.31
N ASP A 27 -4.37 -2.10 -4.09
CA ASP A 27 -4.87 -2.71 -2.86
C ASP A 27 -5.60 -1.65 -2.04
N ILE A 28 -6.90 -1.88 -1.83
CA ILE A 28 -7.76 -1.05 -1.00
C ILE A 28 -8.25 -1.91 0.15
N PHE A 29 -7.70 -1.69 1.33
CA PHE A 29 -8.01 -2.47 2.52
C PHE A 29 -8.64 -1.58 3.60
N TYR A 30 -9.94 -1.77 3.79
CA TYR A 30 -10.72 -1.09 4.82
C TYR A 30 -10.80 -1.94 6.08
N VAL A 31 -10.63 -1.27 7.21
CA VAL A 31 -10.77 -1.82 8.56
C VAL A 31 -11.66 -0.89 9.37
N SER A 32 -12.58 -1.43 10.15
CA SER A 32 -13.39 -0.64 11.10
C SER A 32 -13.76 -1.37 12.37
N SER A 33 -13.89 -0.60 13.44
CA SER A 33 -14.32 -1.01 14.77
C SER A 33 -14.99 0.16 15.48
N ASP A 34 -15.81 -0.14 16.50
CA ASP A 34 -16.38 0.86 17.40
C ASP A 34 -15.36 1.40 18.42
N SER A 35 -14.17 0.80 18.51
CA SER A 35 -13.09 1.22 19.42
C SER A 35 -11.76 1.41 18.71
N LEU A 36 -10.88 2.23 19.30
CA LEU A 36 -9.52 2.44 18.80
C LEU A 36 -8.68 1.17 18.90
N HIS A 37 -8.03 0.79 17.81
CA HIS A 37 -7.07 -0.32 17.75
C HIS A 37 -5.78 0.10 17.04
N GLN A 38 -4.73 -0.69 17.22
CA GLN A 38 -3.55 -0.63 16.36
C GLN A 38 -3.76 -1.56 15.18
N TYR A 39 -3.58 -1.05 13.96
CA TYR A 39 -3.64 -1.84 12.74
C TYR A 39 -2.28 -1.86 12.08
N ASP A 40 -1.77 -3.07 11.84
CA ASP A 40 -0.52 -3.30 11.11
C ASP A 40 -0.81 -4.00 9.78
N LEU A 41 -0.33 -3.43 8.69
CA LEU A 41 -0.35 -4.03 7.36
C LEU A 41 1.10 -4.29 6.91
N PRO A 42 1.60 -5.54 7.05
CA PRO A 42 2.94 -5.90 6.62
C PRO A 42 3.01 -6.13 5.11
N PHE A 43 4.15 -5.78 4.53
CA PHE A 43 4.55 -6.08 3.16
C PHE A 43 5.92 -6.75 3.17
N GLN A 44 5.95 -8.08 3.06
CA GLN A 44 7.20 -8.80 2.82
C GLN A 44 7.63 -8.58 1.36
N TYR A 45 8.90 -8.25 1.16
CA TYR A 45 9.46 -8.04 -0.17
C TYR A 45 10.73 -8.85 -0.35
N ASN A 46 10.98 -9.26 -1.60
CA ASN A 46 12.25 -9.83 -1.99
C ASN A 46 12.96 -8.82 -2.90
N GLY A 47 14.14 -8.37 -2.49
CA GLY A 47 14.93 -7.41 -3.25
C GLY A 47 15.69 -6.42 -2.38
N GLN A 48 16.41 -5.53 -3.04
CA GLN A 48 17.22 -4.51 -2.41
C GLN A 48 16.47 -3.17 -2.38
N VAL A 49 16.45 -2.51 -1.22
CA VAL A 49 15.90 -1.15 -1.10
C VAL A 49 16.73 -0.19 -1.95
N ILE A 50 16.05 0.60 -2.79
CA ILE A 50 16.65 1.60 -3.67
C ILE A 50 16.41 3.01 -3.15
N SER A 51 15.17 3.35 -2.82
CA SER A 51 14.83 4.70 -2.34
C SER A 51 13.51 4.75 -1.58
N THR A 52 13.34 5.82 -0.81
CA THR A 52 12.09 6.21 -0.16
C THR A 52 11.76 7.67 -0.47
N SER A 53 10.48 8.03 -0.51
CA SER A 53 10.06 9.45 -0.61
C SER A 53 10.04 10.18 0.74
N PHE A 54 10.34 9.48 1.82
CA PHE A 54 10.30 9.98 3.20
C PHE A 54 11.61 9.65 3.93
N PRO A 55 12.04 10.50 4.88
CA PRO A 55 13.17 10.18 5.75
C PRO A 55 12.80 9.08 6.75
N TYR A 56 13.78 8.30 7.17
CA TYR A 56 13.63 7.28 8.22
C TYR A 56 14.83 7.29 9.15
N GLN A 57 14.62 6.86 10.39
CA GLN A 57 15.67 6.64 11.38
C GLN A 57 16.09 5.17 11.34
N SER A 58 17.33 4.91 10.93
CA SER A 58 17.92 3.58 10.97
C SER A 58 18.53 3.25 12.33
N TYR A 59 18.29 2.04 12.81
CA TYR A 59 18.89 1.51 14.02
C TYR A 59 20.14 0.69 13.70
N THR A 60 21.26 1.38 13.49
CA THR A 60 22.53 0.77 13.00
C THR A 60 23.40 0.17 14.10
N LYS A 61 23.18 0.55 15.37
CA LYS A 61 23.99 0.10 16.52
C LYS A 61 23.30 -0.97 17.35
N ASN A 62 22.02 -0.78 17.64
CA ASN A 62 21.22 -1.69 18.46
C ASN A 62 19.82 -1.78 17.83
N GLN A 63 19.37 -3.00 17.55
CA GLN A 63 18.02 -3.28 17.06
C GLN A 63 17.19 -3.88 18.20
N GLU A 64 15.91 -3.52 18.24
CA GLU A 64 14.93 -4.08 19.18
C GLU A 64 13.96 -4.97 18.42
N THR A 65 13.26 -5.85 19.14
CA THR A 65 12.11 -6.57 18.57
C THR A 65 10.98 -5.59 18.23
N LEU A 66 10.24 -5.83 17.15
CA LEU A 66 9.11 -4.99 16.76
C LEU A 66 7.95 -5.01 17.79
N GLY A 67 7.85 -6.09 18.57
CA GLY A 67 6.88 -6.28 19.65
C GLY A 67 7.22 -7.52 20.48
N ALA A 68 6.45 -7.77 21.53
CA ALA A 68 6.78 -8.79 22.53
C ALA A 68 6.18 -10.19 22.26
N GLU A 69 5.12 -10.29 21.45
CA GLU A 69 4.32 -11.52 21.32
C GLU A 69 3.76 -11.73 19.90
N ASN A 70 3.15 -12.90 19.67
CA ASN A 70 2.36 -13.23 18.47
C ASN A 70 3.10 -13.08 17.13
N GLY A 71 4.41 -13.34 17.13
CA GLY A 71 5.28 -13.30 15.95
C GLY A 71 6.15 -12.05 15.90
N TYR A 72 5.72 -10.95 16.53
CA TYR A 72 6.45 -9.68 16.54
C TYR A 72 7.79 -9.78 17.28
N GLN A 73 7.92 -10.70 18.25
CA GLN A 73 9.16 -10.97 18.97
C GLN A 73 10.25 -11.59 18.11
N TYR A 74 9.92 -12.04 16.89
CA TYR A 74 10.87 -12.61 15.93
C TYR A 74 11.28 -11.64 14.84
N LEU A 75 10.79 -10.39 14.88
CA LEU A 75 11.09 -9.35 13.91
C LEU A 75 12.01 -8.30 14.53
N TRP A 76 13.19 -8.10 13.96
CA TRP A 76 14.03 -6.93 14.26
C TRP A 76 13.37 -5.68 13.67
N LYS A 77 13.28 -4.60 14.44
CA LYS A 77 12.94 -3.25 13.98
C LYS A 77 14.23 -2.58 13.50
N GLU A 78 14.45 -2.55 12.19
CA GLU A 78 15.70 -2.07 11.58
C GLU A 78 15.69 -0.56 11.34
N ALA A 79 14.53 -0.01 11.00
CA ALA A 79 14.33 1.43 10.90
C ALA A 79 12.86 1.80 11.12
N GLU A 80 12.59 3.07 11.42
CA GLU A 80 11.23 3.60 11.51
C GLU A 80 11.10 4.98 10.86
N ALA A 81 9.91 5.30 10.39
CA ALA A 81 9.56 6.62 9.87
C ALA A 81 8.19 7.07 10.37
N THR A 82 8.05 8.39 10.45
CA THR A 82 6.75 9.06 10.56
C THR A 82 6.49 9.76 9.25
N VAL A 83 5.30 9.59 8.71
CA VAL A 83 4.87 10.23 7.45
C VAL A 83 3.73 11.18 7.73
N PHE A 84 3.65 12.25 6.94
CA PHE A 84 2.66 13.31 7.11
C PHE A 84 1.89 13.47 5.80
N LYS A 85 0.56 13.53 5.88
CA LYS A 85 -0.43 13.63 4.78
C LYS A 85 0.16 13.76 3.37
N THR A 86 0.62 12.63 2.84
CA THR A 86 1.25 12.56 1.52
C THR A 86 1.28 11.12 1.01
N ILE A 87 1.81 10.94 -0.19
CA ILE A 87 2.14 9.63 -0.72
C ILE A 87 3.50 9.17 -0.16
N ALA A 88 3.51 8.06 0.57
CA ALA A 88 4.73 7.39 1.01
C ALA A 88 5.13 6.36 -0.04
N GLN A 89 6.28 6.57 -0.69
CA GLN A 89 6.80 5.67 -1.72
C GLN A 89 8.03 4.94 -1.22
N PHE A 90 8.05 3.63 -1.42
CA PHE A 90 9.14 2.73 -1.12
C PHE A 90 9.48 1.93 -2.38
N THR A 91 10.69 2.11 -2.91
CA THR A 91 11.14 1.42 -4.13
C THR A 91 12.21 0.39 -3.79
N PHE A 92 12.04 -0.82 -4.29
CA PHE A 92 13.03 -1.88 -4.24
C PHE A 92 13.28 -2.49 -5.62
N LEU A 93 14.48 -3.02 -5.81
CA LEU A 93 14.90 -3.72 -7.02
C LEU A 93 14.91 -5.22 -6.72
N ASN A 94 14.25 -6.01 -7.57
CA ASN A 94 14.34 -7.46 -7.53
C ASN A 94 14.81 -7.95 -8.91
N ASN A 95 15.96 -8.62 -8.92
CA ASN A 95 16.72 -8.90 -10.14
C ASN A 95 16.93 -7.61 -10.96
N ASN A 96 16.30 -7.54 -12.14
CA ASN A 96 16.43 -6.43 -13.06
C ASN A 96 15.19 -5.53 -13.08
N THR A 97 14.21 -5.74 -12.19
CA THR A 97 12.93 -5.01 -12.23
C THR A 97 12.69 -4.20 -10.96
N TYR A 98 12.27 -2.95 -11.14
CA TYR A 98 11.92 -2.07 -10.03
C TYR A 98 10.46 -2.28 -9.63
N TYR A 99 10.23 -2.21 -8.33
CA TYR A 99 8.92 -2.26 -7.72
C TYR A 99 8.80 -1.05 -6.81
N THR A 100 7.77 -0.24 -7.00
CA THR A 100 7.46 0.86 -6.08
C THR A 100 6.12 0.61 -5.41
N LEU A 101 6.14 0.48 -4.09
CA LEU A 101 4.97 0.53 -3.23
C LEU A 101 4.67 2.00 -2.91
N SER A 102 3.53 2.50 -3.37
CA SER A 102 3.02 3.83 -3.06
C SER A 102 1.81 3.75 -2.15
N THR A 103 1.89 4.35 -0.98
CA THR A 103 0.87 4.29 0.07
C THR A 103 0.24 5.67 0.28
N LEU A 104 -1.08 5.74 0.36
CA LEU A 104 -1.76 6.91 0.88
C LEU A 104 -1.53 6.97 2.40
N ALA A 105 -0.69 7.90 2.85
CA ALA A 105 -0.37 8.07 4.25
C ALA A 105 -1.06 9.31 4.84
N ASP A 106 -1.50 9.19 6.09
CA ASP A 106 -1.97 10.27 6.92
C ASP A 106 -1.02 10.48 8.11
N ASP A 107 -1.33 11.48 8.96
CA ASP A 107 -0.46 11.91 10.06
C ASP A 107 -0.38 10.90 11.22
N SER A 108 -1.26 9.89 11.25
CA SER A 108 -1.24 8.81 12.26
C SER A 108 -0.31 7.66 11.88
N MET A 109 0.09 7.60 10.60
CA MET A 109 0.78 6.43 10.05
C MET A 109 2.26 6.42 10.39
N ARG A 110 2.70 5.29 10.93
CA ARG A 110 4.11 4.95 11.15
C ARG A 110 4.52 3.84 10.19
N ILE A 111 5.77 3.88 9.77
CA ILE A 111 6.37 2.89 8.89
C ILE A 111 7.53 2.23 9.63
N PHE A 112 7.62 0.91 9.55
CA PHE A 112 8.74 0.14 10.09
C PHE A 112 9.40 -0.71 9.00
N PHE A 113 10.71 -0.58 8.88
CA PHE A 113 11.53 -1.58 8.19
C PHE A 113 11.91 -2.64 9.20
N THR A 114 11.66 -3.89 8.84
CA THR A 114 11.82 -5.01 9.75
C THR A 114 12.48 -6.18 9.04
N ARG A 115 13.08 -7.07 9.82
CA ARG A 115 13.68 -8.30 9.30
C ARG A 115 13.49 -9.46 10.26
N ALA A 116 13.10 -10.61 9.75
CA ALA A 116 12.99 -11.82 10.55
C ALA A 116 14.36 -12.28 11.10
N GLY A 117 14.33 -12.87 12.30
CA GLY A 117 15.49 -13.47 12.97
C GLY A 117 15.80 -12.88 14.35
N ALA A 118 14.90 -12.10 14.95
CA ALA A 118 15.01 -11.80 16.38
C ALA A 118 14.66 -13.04 17.20
N ASN A 119 15.21 -13.18 18.42
CA ASN A 119 14.96 -14.33 19.30
C ASN A 119 15.10 -15.73 18.64
N ASP A 120 16.00 -15.87 17.68
CA ASP A 120 16.28 -17.11 16.96
C ASP A 120 17.74 -17.56 17.17
N PRO A 121 18.09 -18.08 18.37
CA PRO A 121 19.47 -18.43 18.73
C PRO A 121 20.03 -19.59 17.89
N SER A 122 19.17 -20.38 17.26
CA SER A 122 19.56 -21.53 16.44
C SER A 122 19.60 -21.22 14.95
N PHE A 123 19.37 -19.96 14.55
CA PHE A 123 19.37 -19.54 13.14
C PHE A 123 18.41 -20.33 12.25
N ASN A 124 17.22 -20.66 12.76
CA ASN A 124 16.19 -21.40 12.04
C ASN A 124 15.39 -20.51 11.06
N LEU A 125 15.32 -19.20 11.31
CA LEU A 125 14.58 -18.24 10.50
C LEU A 125 15.45 -17.68 9.38
N ARG A 126 14.89 -17.63 8.17
CA ARG A 126 15.50 -16.89 7.07
C ARG A 126 15.45 -15.39 7.37
N ARG A 127 16.45 -14.67 6.88
CA ARG A 127 16.52 -13.21 6.95
C ARG A 127 15.61 -12.59 5.89
N GLU A 128 14.32 -12.56 6.17
CA GLU A 128 13.30 -11.99 5.29
C GLU A 128 13.01 -10.54 5.69
N PRO A 129 13.20 -9.56 4.80
CA PRO A 129 12.85 -8.18 5.09
C PRO A 129 11.34 -7.95 4.91
N SER A 130 10.80 -7.02 5.68
CA SER A 130 9.42 -6.57 5.51
C SER A 130 9.25 -5.10 5.87
N TYR A 131 8.24 -4.51 5.25
CA TYR A 131 7.87 -3.12 5.39
C TYR A 131 6.47 -3.06 6.00
N VAL A 132 6.34 -2.54 7.23
CA VAL A 132 5.09 -2.57 7.99
C VAL A 132 4.51 -1.16 8.08
N LEU A 133 3.28 -1.01 7.60
CA LEU A 133 2.45 0.17 7.82
C LEU A 133 1.68 -0.02 9.14
N ARG A 134 1.79 0.93 10.06
CA ARG A 134 1.10 0.91 11.35
C ARG A 134 0.29 2.18 11.54
N THR A 135 -0.97 2.05 11.91
CA THR A 135 -1.81 3.17 12.38
C THR A 135 -2.47 2.80 13.71
N LYS A 136 -3.03 3.81 14.41
CA LYS A 136 -3.89 3.63 15.57
C LYS A 136 -5.18 4.42 15.40
N ASP A 137 -6.25 3.74 15.00
CA ASP A 137 -7.55 4.35 14.70
C ASP A 137 -8.72 3.41 14.99
N ALA A 138 -9.94 3.95 14.96
CA ALA A 138 -11.17 3.15 15.01
C ALA A 138 -11.47 2.55 13.63
N ALA A 139 -11.27 3.34 12.57
CA ALA A 139 -11.38 2.90 11.19
C ALA A 139 -10.20 3.42 10.36
N GLN A 140 -9.69 2.59 9.46
CA GLN A 140 -8.61 2.94 8.53
C GLN A 140 -8.88 2.35 7.15
N THR A 141 -8.60 3.14 6.11
CA THR A 141 -8.50 2.63 4.74
C THR A 141 -7.05 2.71 4.27
N PHE A 142 -6.40 1.56 4.15
CA PHE A 142 -5.11 1.46 3.50
C PHE A 142 -5.31 1.46 1.99
N VAL A 143 -4.65 2.38 1.28
CA VAL A 143 -4.62 2.41 -0.18
C VAL A 143 -3.17 2.29 -0.64
N ASN A 144 -2.84 1.14 -1.21
CA ASN A 144 -1.49 0.79 -1.63
C ASN A 144 -1.45 0.47 -3.12
N ILE A 145 -0.50 1.06 -3.84
CA ILE A 145 -0.28 0.83 -5.27
C ILE A 145 1.11 0.25 -5.45
N ILE A 146 1.20 -1.00 -5.89
CA ILE A 146 2.47 -1.59 -6.33
C ILE A 146 2.57 -1.39 -7.83
N GLU A 147 3.53 -0.58 -8.26
CA GLU A 147 3.89 -0.45 -9.66
C GLU A 147 5.07 -1.36 -9.98
N ILE A 148 4.95 -2.16 -11.04
CA ILE A 148 6.05 -2.94 -11.61
C ILE A 148 6.59 -2.15 -12.80
N HIS A 149 7.81 -1.64 -12.69
CA HIS A 149 8.36 -0.73 -13.69
C HIS A 149 9.86 -0.88 -13.89
N GLY A 150 10.30 -0.27 -14.98
CA GLY A 150 11.70 -0.14 -15.33
C GLY A 150 12.42 -1.45 -15.58
N ASN A 151 13.68 -1.30 -16.00
CA ASN A 151 14.61 -2.39 -16.11
C ASN A 151 16.01 -1.87 -15.78
N TYR A 152 16.75 -2.61 -14.96
CA TYR A 152 18.18 -2.42 -14.76
C TYR A 152 18.94 -3.45 -15.60
N ASP A 153 19.88 -2.98 -16.41
CA ASP A 153 20.82 -3.83 -17.13
C ASP A 153 22.16 -3.84 -16.36
N PRO A 154 22.49 -4.94 -15.65
CA PRO A 154 23.74 -5.02 -14.90
C PRO A 154 24.98 -5.21 -15.79
N ILE A 155 24.82 -5.60 -17.05
CA ILE A 155 25.95 -5.81 -17.99
C ILE A 155 26.41 -4.48 -18.56
N ASN A 156 25.44 -3.65 -18.96
CA ASN A 156 25.71 -2.34 -19.55
C ASN A 156 25.62 -1.19 -18.53
N GLU A 157 25.34 -1.51 -17.26
CA GLU A 157 25.26 -0.60 -16.12
C GLU A 157 24.30 0.59 -16.28
N PHE A 158 23.16 0.38 -16.96
CA PHE A 158 22.16 1.45 -17.12
C PHE A 158 20.75 1.01 -16.70
N SER A 159 19.93 2.01 -16.36
CA SER A 159 18.53 1.80 -16.00
C SER A 159 17.59 2.57 -16.92
N VAL A 160 16.46 1.95 -17.25
CA VAL A 160 15.35 2.61 -17.96
C VAL A 160 14.13 2.56 -17.07
N GLY A 161 13.41 3.67 -16.93
CA GLY A 161 12.15 3.71 -16.16
C GLY A 161 12.29 3.36 -14.68
N ALA A 162 13.44 3.68 -14.07
CA ALA A 162 13.74 3.35 -12.67
C ALA A 162 12.86 4.08 -11.64
N TYR A 163 12.20 5.17 -12.03
CA TYR A 163 11.32 5.95 -11.17
C TYR A 163 9.85 5.58 -11.39
N SER A 164 9.10 5.51 -10.31
CA SER A 164 7.66 5.31 -10.35
C SER A 164 6.95 6.39 -11.17
N THR A 165 5.88 5.99 -11.85
CA THR A 165 4.98 6.90 -12.54
C THR A 165 3.80 7.35 -11.69
N VAL A 166 3.60 6.76 -10.50
CA VAL A 166 2.59 7.20 -9.52
C VAL A 166 3.03 8.52 -8.88
N ARG A 167 2.15 9.53 -8.92
CA ARG A 167 2.42 10.89 -8.41
C ARG A 167 1.60 11.26 -7.20
N SER A 168 0.35 10.80 -7.13
CA SER A 168 -0.50 11.01 -5.95
C SER A 168 -1.57 9.93 -5.87
N ILE A 169 -2.03 9.69 -4.65
CA ILE A 169 -3.22 8.88 -4.37
C ILE A 169 -4.18 9.79 -3.60
N LYS A 170 -5.46 9.74 -3.94
CA LYS A 170 -6.52 10.46 -3.22
C LYS A 170 -7.70 9.54 -2.98
N LEU A 171 -8.19 9.55 -1.75
CA LEU A 171 -9.45 8.94 -1.39
C LEU A 171 -10.54 10.00 -1.54
N LEU A 172 -11.17 10.02 -2.73
CA LEU A 172 -12.19 11.02 -3.07
C LEU A 172 -13.47 10.83 -2.26
N ARG A 173 -13.80 9.57 -1.99
CA ARG A 173 -14.92 9.17 -1.13
C ARG A 173 -14.58 7.86 -0.45
N ASP A 174 -14.94 7.76 0.82
CA ASP A 174 -14.85 6.51 1.56
C ASP A 174 -15.87 6.52 2.70
N ASP A 175 -16.92 5.73 2.55
CA ASP A 175 -17.98 5.61 3.54
C ASP A 175 -18.45 4.14 3.63
N ALA A 176 -19.59 3.90 4.27
CA ALA A 176 -20.14 2.56 4.44
C ALA A 176 -20.63 1.92 3.12
N GLU A 177 -20.87 2.71 2.08
CA GLU A 177 -21.47 2.26 0.82
C GLU A 177 -20.41 2.03 -0.26
N CYS A 178 -19.40 2.90 -0.37
CA CYS A 178 -18.39 2.81 -1.42
C CYS A 178 -17.04 3.44 -1.05
N SER A 179 -16.03 3.12 -1.85
CA SER A 179 -14.77 3.88 -1.94
C SER A 179 -14.55 4.34 -3.37
N ILE A 180 -14.08 5.57 -3.54
CA ILE A 180 -13.64 6.13 -4.82
C ILE A 180 -12.21 6.63 -4.63
N VAL A 181 -11.27 6.01 -5.33
CA VAL A 181 -9.84 6.30 -5.27
C VAL A 181 -9.36 6.86 -6.59
N GLU A 182 -8.70 8.01 -6.55
CA GLU A 182 -7.96 8.59 -7.67
C GLU A 182 -6.46 8.29 -7.51
N ILE A 183 -5.85 7.74 -8.55
CA ILE A 183 -4.41 7.52 -8.65
C ILE A 183 -3.91 8.35 -9.83
N ALA A 184 -3.17 9.41 -9.55
CA ALA A 184 -2.54 10.22 -10.59
C ALA A 184 -1.22 9.57 -11.01
N LEU A 185 -1.09 9.31 -12.31
CA LEU A 185 0.16 8.93 -12.95
C LEU A 185 0.74 10.15 -13.72
N ASN A 186 1.97 10.03 -14.23
CA ASN A 186 2.60 11.07 -15.06
C ASN A 186 1.69 11.59 -16.19
N ASP A 187 0.98 10.69 -16.85
CA ASP A 187 0.34 10.93 -18.15
C ASP A 187 -1.19 10.72 -18.14
N GLN A 188 -1.72 10.13 -17.07
CA GLN A 188 -3.13 9.80 -16.94
C GLN A 188 -3.50 9.66 -15.47
N LYS A 189 -4.79 9.55 -15.20
CA LYS A 189 -5.34 9.17 -13.90
C LYS A 189 -6.04 7.82 -14.03
N ILE A 190 -5.95 7.02 -12.98
CA ILE A 190 -6.78 5.83 -12.79
C ILE A 190 -7.79 6.17 -11.69
N ILE A 191 -9.08 5.96 -11.97
CA ILE A 191 -10.13 6.04 -10.97
C ILE A 191 -10.64 4.64 -10.68
N VAL A 192 -10.55 4.22 -9.43
CA VAL A 192 -11.15 2.97 -8.93
C VAL A 192 -12.37 3.34 -8.11
N SER A 193 -13.54 2.88 -8.53
CA SER A 193 -14.78 2.99 -7.76
C SER A 193 -15.21 1.59 -7.35
N GLN A 194 -15.44 1.35 -6.07
CA GLN A 194 -15.84 0.04 -5.55
C GLN A 194 -17.01 0.18 -4.57
N ALA A 195 -17.97 -0.73 -4.66
CA ALA A 195 -18.99 -0.88 -3.62
C ALA A 195 -18.39 -1.57 -2.40
N LYS A 196 -18.93 -1.29 -1.20
CA LYS A 196 -18.57 -1.99 0.04
C LYS A 196 -19.64 -2.96 0.53
N LYS A 197 -20.89 -2.78 0.11
CA LYS A 197 -22.04 -3.60 0.55
C LYS A 197 -22.69 -4.36 -0.60
N ASP A 198 -23.14 -3.63 -1.62
CA ASP A 198 -23.84 -4.24 -2.74
C ASP A 198 -22.88 -4.61 -3.87
N PHE A 199 -22.59 -5.91 -3.97
CA PHE A 199 -21.69 -6.48 -4.97
C PHE A 199 -22.43 -7.06 -6.18
N SER A 200 -23.74 -6.87 -6.29
CA SER A 200 -24.51 -7.39 -7.42
C SER A 200 -24.04 -6.78 -8.73
N LYS A 201 -23.88 -7.62 -9.76
CA LYS A 201 -23.51 -7.18 -11.12
C LYS A 201 -24.57 -6.26 -11.76
N SER A 202 -25.80 -6.27 -11.26
CA SER A 202 -26.89 -5.48 -11.80
C SER A 202 -27.09 -4.14 -11.10
N SER A 203 -26.44 -3.90 -9.96
CA SER A 203 -26.67 -2.71 -9.15
C SER A 203 -26.02 -1.49 -9.77
N ASP A 204 -26.78 -0.40 -9.80
CA ASP A 204 -26.33 0.89 -10.31
C ASP A 204 -25.93 1.77 -9.13
N HIS A 205 -24.75 2.37 -9.24
CA HIS A 205 -24.17 3.27 -8.26
C HIS A 205 -23.99 4.65 -8.87
N ARG A 206 -24.33 5.69 -8.12
CA ARG A 206 -24.17 7.09 -8.55
C ARG A 206 -23.92 7.99 -7.35
N TYR A 207 -22.77 8.64 -7.35
CA TYR A 207 -22.32 9.49 -6.25
C TYR A 207 -21.72 10.79 -6.80
N THR A 208 -22.03 11.91 -6.15
CA THR A 208 -21.42 13.21 -6.47
C THR A 208 -20.34 13.51 -5.43
N VAL A 209 -19.13 13.84 -5.89
CA VAL A 209 -17.99 14.25 -5.08
C VAL A 209 -17.39 15.49 -5.72
N ASP A 210 -17.23 16.59 -4.98
CA ASP A 210 -16.68 17.87 -5.49
C ASP A 210 -17.29 18.33 -6.82
N ASN A 211 -18.62 18.27 -6.94
CA ASN A 211 -19.40 18.58 -8.14
C ASN A 211 -19.15 17.66 -9.36
N GLN A 212 -18.36 16.61 -9.22
CA GLN A 212 -18.17 15.57 -10.23
C GLN A 212 -19.04 14.35 -9.91
N VAL A 213 -19.74 13.84 -10.94
CA VAL A 213 -20.57 12.63 -10.81
C VAL A 213 -19.74 11.40 -11.18
N TYR A 214 -19.69 10.44 -10.26
CA TYR A 214 -19.14 9.11 -10.47
C TYR A 214 -20.29 8.12 -10.52
N SER A 215 -20.38 7.36 -11.61
CA SER A 215 -21.43 6.35 -11.78
C SER A 215 -20.86 5.09 -12.40
N TRP A 216 -21.30 3.95 -11.88
CA TRP A 216 -20.93 2.64 -12.40
C TRP A 216 -22.01 1.61 -12.11
N LYS A 217 -21.88 0.45 -12.75
CA LYS A 217 -22.72 -0.71 -12.54
C LYS A 217 -21.88 -1.88 -12.08
N GLY A 218 -22.38 -2.65 -11.12
CA GLY A 218 -21.68 -3.80 -10.57
C GLY A 218 -20.78 -3.47 -9.38
N PRO A 219 -19.99 -4.46 -8.90
CA PRO A 219 -19.22 -4.35 -7.67
C PRO A 219 -18.11 -3.29 -7.72
N TYR A 220 -17.58 -2.99 -8.91
CA TYR A 220 -16.54 -2.00 -9.10
C TYR A 220 -16.50 -1.48 -10.54
N SER A 221 -15.76 -0.39 -10.73
CA SER A 221 -15.36 0.14 -12.03
C SER A 221 -13.96 0.71 -11.95
N ILE A 222 -13.17 0.48 -12.99
CA ILE A 222 -11.84 1.08 -13.17
C ILE A 222 -11.86 1.86 -14.46
N THR A 223 -11.56 3.15 -14.39
CA THR A 223 -11.48 4.01 -15.58
C THR A 223 -10.12 4.71 -15.64
N THR A 224 -9.64 4.94 -16.86
CA THR A 224 -8.42 5.71 -17.13
C THR A 224 -8.78 7.01 -17.84
N GLN A 225 -8.22 8.12 -17.38
CA GLN A 225 -8.45 9.46 -17.96
C GLN A 225 -7.10 10.08 -18.30
N SER A 226 -6.88 10.48 -19.56
CA SER A 226 -5.64 11.16 -19.94
C SER A 226 -5.52 12.53 -19.25
N ASN A 227 -4.31 12.88 -18.82
CA ASN A 227 -4.03 14.26 -18.43
C ASN A 227 -4.10 15.11 -19.71
N LYS A 228 -4.98 16.11 -19.75
CA LYS A 228 -5.02 17.08 -20.87
C LYS A 228 -3.73 17.88 -20.94
#